data_AF-A0AA43QEH3-F1
#
_entry.id   AF-A0AA43QEH3-F1
#
_cell.length_a   1.000
_cell.length_b   1.000
_cell.length_c   1.000
_cell.angle_alpha   90.00
_cell.angle_beta   90.00
_cell.angle_gamma   90.00
#
_symmetry.space_group_name_H-M   'P 1'
#
loop_
_entity.id
_entity.type
_entity.pdbx_description
1 polymer ?
#
loop_
_entity_poly.entity_id
_entity_poly.type
_entity_poly.pdbx_seq_one_letter_code
_entity_poly.pdbx_strand_id
1 'polypeptide(L)' 'MVKVGDPVPSVELMETSPGTKVDLSKELKGKGLLIGVPAAYSPACSATHIPGYVSHEKTKEAGQVFVISVNDPFV' A
#
# COMPACT_ATOMS: atom_id res chain seq x y z
N MET A 1 -16.13 -0.57 -5.78
CA MET A 1 -16.02 -0.27 -4.33
C MET A 1 -16.00 -1.59 -3.60
N VAL A 2 -14.96 -1.86 -2.80
CA VAL A 2 -14.78 -3.11 -2.04
C VAL A 2 -15.52 -3.05 -0.69
N LYS A 3 -16.03 -4.18 -0.23
CA LYS A 3 -16.72 -4.33 1.06
C LYS A 3 -16.01 -5.36 1.95
N VAL A 4 -16.32 -5.32 3.25
CA VAL A 4 -15.81 -6.32 4.20
C VAL A 4 -16.29 -7.72 3.77
N GLY A 5 -15.35 -8.64 3.62
CA GLY A 5 -15.59 -10.00 3.14
C GLY A 5 -15.35 -10.19 1.64
N ASP A 6 -15.19 -9.11 0.87
CA ASP A 6 -14.80 -9.21 -0.54
C ASP A 6 -13.33 -9.63 -0.67
N PRO A 7 -12.98 -10.37 -1.74
CA PRO A 7 -11.59 -10.63 -2.06
C PRO A 7 -10.87 -9.32 -2.43
N VAL A 8 -9.56 -9.30 -2.19
CA VAL A 8 -8.70 -8.20 -2.67
C VAL A 8 -8.77 -8.17 -4.20
N PRO A 9 -9.07 -7.00 -4.80
CA PRO A 9 -9.22 -6.90 -6.24
C PRO A 9 -7.89 -7.17 -6.94
N SER A 10 -7.92 -7.97 -8.00
CA SER A 10 -6.78 -8.15 -8.89
C SER A 10 -6.70 -6.93 -9.81
N VAL A 11 -5.74 -6.07 -9.52
CA VAL A 11 -5.43 -4.87 -10.30
C VAL A 11 -3.94 -4.84 -10.56
N GLU A 12 -3.55 -4.41 -11.76
CA GLU A 12 -2.15 -4.26 -12.14
C GLU A 12 -1.63 -2.93 -11.59
N LEU A 13 -0.70 -3.02 -10.64
CA LEU A 13 0.06 -1.90 -10.09
C LEU A 13 1.49 -1.93 -10.60
N MET A 14 2.22 -0.85 -10.37
CA MET A 14 3.64 -0.74 -10.69
C MET A 14 4.45 -0.49 -9.42
N GLU A 15 5.60 -1.14 -9.31
CA GLU A 15 6.49 -1.01 -8.15
C GLU A 15 7.92 -0.75 -8.63
N THR A 16 8.60 0.27 -8.10
CA THR A 16 10.00 0.64 -8.46
C THR A 16 10.21 1.13 -9.89
N SER A 17 9.52 0.57 -10.88
CA SER A 17 9.58 1.00 -12.28
C SER A 17 8.29 0.66 -13.02
N PRO A 18 7.97 1.34 -14.14
CA PRO A 18 6.79 1.03 -14.94
C PRO A 18 6.81 -0.38 -15.56
N GLY A 19 7.99 -0.99 -15.67
CA GLY A 19 8.15 -2.35 -16.19
C GLY A 19 7.84 -3.44 -15.15
N THR A 20 7.88 -3.10 -13.87
CA THR A 20 7.65 -4.05 -12.78
C THR A 20 6.19 -4.01 -12.39
N LYS A 21 5.40 -4.88 -13.02
CA LYS A 21 3.97 -5.00 -12.77
C LYS A 21 3.72 -5.95 -11.59
N VAL A 22 2.88 -5.51 -10.66
CA VAL A 22 2.58 -6.22 -9.42
C VAL A 22 1.06 -6.33 -9.26
N ASP A 23 0.60 -7.48 -8.78
CA ASP A 23 -0.81 -7.73 -8.46
C ASP A 23 -0.95 -8.00 -6.96
N LEU A 24 -1.60 -7.08 -6.24
CA LEU A 24 -1.78 -7.17 -4.79
C LEU A 24 -2.49 -8.44 -4.36
N SER A 25 -3.41 -8.96 -5.18
CA SER A 25 -4.14 -10.19 -4.84
C SER A 25 -3.23 -11.42 -4.81
N LYS A 26 -2.09 -11.38 -5.51
CA LYS A 26 -1.09 -12.46 -5.56
C LYS A 26 0.06 -12.26 -4.58
N GLU A 27 0.40 -11.00 -4.33
CA GLU A 27 1.43 -10.58 -3.37
C GLU A 27 1.00 -10.78 -1.92
N LEU A 28 -0.28 -10.51 -1.62
CA LEU A 28 -0.82 -10.64 -0.28
C LEU A 28 -1.02 -12.11 0.08
N LYS A 29 0.01 -12.73 0.67
CA LYS A 29 0.00 -14.12 1.11
C LYS A 29 -0.34 -14.19 2.60
N GLY A 30 -1.60 -13.91 2.93
CA GLY A 30 -2.14 -14.02 4.30
C GLY A 30 -2.60 -12.68 4.87
N LYS A 31 -2.27 -12.41 6.14
CA LYS A 31 -2.57 -11.12 6.76
C LYS A 31 -1.62 -10.04 6.21
N GLY A 32 -2.20 -8.90 5.89
CA GLY A 32 -1.46 -7.70 5.53
C GLY A 32 -2.31 -6.45 5.65
N LEU A 33 -1.65 -5.31 5.51
CA LEU A 33 -2.22 -3.98 5.63
C LEU A 33 -1.96 -3.21 4.34
N LEU A 34 -3.03 -2.73 3.71
CA LEU A 34 -2.96 -1.86 2.54
C LEU A 34 -3.25 -0.42 2.99
N ILE A 35 -2.33 0.49 2.74
CA ILE A 35 -2.42 1.92 3.11
C ILE A 35 -2.50 2.74 1.83
N GLY A 36 -3.67 3.30 1.53
CA GLY A 36 -3.84 4.22 0.43
C GLY A 36 -3.45 5.65 0.82
N VAL A 37 -2.61 6.30 0.02
CA VAL A 37 -2.32 7.73 0.14
C VAL A 37 -2.74 8.46 -1.14
N PRO A 38 -3.25 9.70 -1.03
CA PRO A 38 -3.70 10.46 -2.19
C PRO A 38 -2.53 10.91 -3.09
N ALA A 39 -1.36 11.18 -2.51
CA ALA A 39 -0.17 11.59 -3.24
C ALA A 39 1.11 11.38 -2.40
N ALA A 40 2.15 10.88 -3.06
CA ALA A 40 3.52 10.90 -2.55
C ALA A 40 3.99 12.34 -2.32
N TYR A 41 4.85 12.55 -1.32
CA TYR A 41 5.39 13.85 -0.89
C TYR A 41 4.36 14.90 -0.42
N SER A 42 3.08 14.56 -0.29
CA SER A 42 2.11 15.50 0.28
C SER A 42 2.39 15.73 1.78
N PRO A 43 2.27 16.97 2.30
CA PRO A 43 2.79 17.33 3.62
C PRO A 43 2.29 16.43 4.76
N ALA A 44 0.98 16.14 4.78
CA ALA A 44 0.39 15.28 5.81
C ALA A 44 0.81 13.81 5.64
N CYS A 45 0.89 13.31 4.40
CA CYS A 45 1.22 11.91 4.15
C CYS A 45 2.66 11.58 4.55
N SER A 46 3.59 12.48 4.22
CA SER A 46 5.03 12.29 4.48
C SER A 46 5.45 12.65 5.90
N ALA A 47 4.82 13.63 6.54
CA ALA A 47 5.23 14.05 7.88
C ALA A 47 4.65 13.17 9.00
N THR A 48 3.40 12.72 8.87
CA THR A 48 2.70 12.10 10.00
C THR A 48 2.00 10.79 9.66
N HIS A 49 1.37 10.66 8.49
CA HIS A 49 0.59 9.47 8.15
C HIS A 49 1.46 8.21 8.02
N ILE A 50 2.37 8.18 7.05
CA ILE A 50 3.22 7.00 6.82
C ILE A 50 4.22 6.78 7.96
N PRO A 51 4.94 7.80 8.48
CA PRO A 51 5.81 7.62 9.63
C PRO A 51 5.06 7.09 10.87
N GLY A 52 3.80 7.51 11.05
CA GLY A 52 2.92 6.98 12.09
C GLY A 52 2.77 5.46 12.00
N TYR A 53 2.40 4.93 10.83
CA TYR A 53 2.30 3.48 10.62
C TYR A 53 3.64 2.76 10.77
N VAL A 54 4.74 3.33 10.28
CA VAL A 54 6.08 2.73 10.40
C VAL A 54 6.52 2.60 11.87
N SER A 55 6.21 3.59 12.70
CA SER A 55 6.54 3.58 14.13
C SER A 55 5.59 2.75 15.00
N HIS A 56 4.40 2.43 14.51
CA HIS A 56 3.36 1.78 15.31
C HIS A 56 3.58 0.27 15.46
N GLU A 57 3.58 -0.24 16.69
CA GLU A 57 3.91 -1.65 16.97
C GLU A 57 2.95 -2.64 16.30
N LYS A 58 1.65 -2.35 16.30
CA LYS A 58 0.64 -3.16 15.61
C LYS A 58 0.87 -3.33 14.11
N THR A 59 1.58 -2.39 13.46
CA THR A 59 1.93 -2.52 12.04
C THR A 59 2.90 -3.67 11.83
N LYS A 60 3.80 -3.93 12.79
CA LYS A 60 4.73 -5.06 12.75
C LYS A 60 4.00 -6.41 12.86
N GLU A 61 2.89 -6.43 13.58
CA GLU A 61 2.03 -7.62 13.73
C GLU A 61 1.05 -7.81 12.56
N ALA A 62 0.91 -6.79 11.70
CA ALA A 62 -0.06 -6.80 10.60
C ALA A 62 0.34 -7.70 9.43
N GLY A 63 1.59 -8.15 9.37
CA GLY A 63 2.13 -8.95 8.27
C GLY A 63 2.71 -8.08 7.16
N GLN A 64 2.39 -8.40 5.89
CA GLN A 64 2.86 -7.59 4.76
C GLN A 64 2.16 -6.24 4.73
N VAL A 65 2.93 -5.15 4.59
CA VAL A 65 2.38 -3.79 4.55
C VAL A 65 2.70 -3.16 3.21
N PHE A 66 1.68 -2.69 2.51
CA PHE A 66 1.82 -2.04 1.20
C PHE A 66 1.27 -0.62 1.28
N VAL A 67 2.03 0.34 0.75
CA VAL A 67 1.59 1.73 0.58
C VAL A 67 1.29 1.96 -0.89
N ILE A 68 0.08 2.43 -1.19
CA ILE A 68 -0.42 2.58 -2.57
C ILE A 68 -0.76 4.04 -2.80
N SER A 69 -0.28 4.60 -3.91
CA SER A 69 -0.62 5.94 -4.38
C SER A 69 -1.03 5.92 -5.84
N VAL A 70 -1.64 7.00 -6.30
CA VAL A 70 -1.96 7.22 -7.72
C VAL A 70 -0.78 7.80 -8.53
N ASN A 71 0.37 7.99 -7.87
CA ASN A 71 1.60 8.46 -8.51
C ASN A 71 2.17 7.39 -9.45
N ASP A 72 2.99 7.84 -10.39
CA ASP A 72 3.87 6.95 -11.14
C ASP A 72 4.99 6.39 -10.23
N PRO A 73 5.63 5.28 -10.61
CA PRO A 73 6.58 4.58 -9.75
C PRO A 73 7.94 5.28 -9.57
N PHE A 74 8.18 6.42 -10.22
CA PHE A 74 9.44 7.17 -10.07
C PHE A 74 9.42 8.16 -8.89
N VAL A 75 8.31 8.23 -8.14
CA VAL A 75 8.04 9.24 -7.11
C VAL A 75 7.83 8.59 -5.75
#